data_AF-A0A7L6AZC5-F1
#
_entry.id   AF-A0A7L6AZC5-F1
#
_cell.length_a   1.000
_cell.length_b   1.000
_cell.length_c   1.000
_cell.angle_alpha   90.00
_cell.angle_beta   90.00
_cell.angle_gamma   90.00
#
_symmetry.space_group_name_H-M   'P 1'
#
loop_
_entity.id
_entity.type
_entity.pdbx_description
1 polymer ?
#
loop_
_entity_poly.entity_id
_entity_poly.type
_entity_poly.pdbx_seq_one_letter_code
_entity_poly.pdbx_strand_id
1 'polypeptide(L)'
;MPGREVLPSTLKRSPAKAQRTWEKTHDSAVETYGEGERAHRAAFAAVKHGYEKVGDHWEAKGRKGPSDRQAAGGGPARRAPTAGGVDANATKDHLMEVAKKLDVRGRSRMTKPELVKAIEKANDNATRKARGGR
;
A
#
# COMPACT_ATOMS: atom_id res chain seq x y z
N MET A 1 -1.14 21.61 4.64
CA MET A 1 -1.04 21.72 3.17
C MET A 1 -2.11 20.86 2.50
N PRO A 2 -2.61 21.24 1.29
CA PRO A 2 -3.53 20.42 0.51
C PRO A 2 -2.91 19.06 0.14
N GLY A 3 -3.71 17.99 0.19
CA GLY A 3 -3.26 16.62 -0.04
C GLY A 3 -2.57 16.43 -1.40
N ARG A 4 -3.02 17.16 -2.43
CA ARG A 4 -2.43 17.11 -3.77
C ARG A 4 -0.95 17.58 -3.78
N GLU A 5 -0.58 18.51 -2.91
CA GLU A 5 0.78 19.06 -2.83
C GLU A 5 1.72 18.10 -2.10
N VAL A 6 1.22 17.43 -1.06
CA VAL A 6 1.97 16.46 -0.24
C VAL A 6 1.81 15.01 -0.73
N LEU A 7 1.24 14.81 -1.92
CA LEU A 7 0.94 13.49 -2.45
C LEU A 7 2.23 12.63 -2.54
N PRO A 8 2.26 11.44 -1.90
CA PRO A 8 3.42 10.57 -1.93
C PRO A 8 3.80 10.16 -3.35
N SER A 9 5.10 10.01 -3.62
CA SER A 9 5.62 9.64 -4.95
C SER A 9 5.02 8.34 -5.50
N THR A 10 4.72 7.37 -4.63
CA THR A 10 4.05 6.13 -5.06
C THR A 10 2.63 6.38 -5.54
N LEU A 11 1.91 7.33 -4.94
CA LEU A 11 0.55 7.70 -5.35
C LEU A 11 0.55 8.57 -6.60
N LYS A 12 1.54 9.45 -6.79
CA LYS A 12 1.71 10.23 -8.03
C LYS A 12 1.77 9.36 -9.29
N ARG A 13 2.27 8.12 -9.16
CA ARG A 13 2.35 7.12 -10.24
C ARG A 13 1.18 6.13 -10.26
N SER A 14 0.23 6.26 -9.32
CA SER A 14 -0.96 5.40 -9.22
C SER A 14 -2.12 5.92 -10.07
N PRO A 15 -3.14 5.09 -10.33
CA PRO A 15 -4.38 5.52 -10.97
C PRO A 15 -5.03 6.72 -10.27
N ALA A 16 -5.68 7.59 -11.03
CA ALA A 16 -6.28 8.83 -10.53
C ALA A 16 -7.29 8.60 -9.38
N LYS A 17 -7.96 7.44 -9.34
CA LYS A 17 -8.88 7.10 -8.25
C LYS A 17 -8.15 6.85 -6.92
N ALA A 18 -6.95 6.26 -6.94
CA ALA A 18 -6.13 6.07 -5.74
C ALA A 18 -5.60 7.42 -5.22
N GLN A 19 -5.16 8.30 -6.12
CA GLN A 19 -4.74 9.67 -5.79
C GLN A 19 -5.87 10.43 -5.09
N ARG A 20 -7.05 10.49 -5.71
CA ARG A 20 -8.23 11.17 -5.13
C ARG A 20 -8.66 10.58 -3.79
N THR A 21 -8.58 9.26 -3.62
CA THR A 21 -8.88 8.62 -2.32
C THR A 21 -7.92 9.12 -1.25
N TRP A 22 -6.63 9.19 -1.55
CA TRP A 22 -5.65 9.68 -0.60
C TRP A 22 -5.84 11.17 -0.30
N GLU A 23 -5.98 12.01 -1.33
CA GLU A 23 -6.15 13.46 -1.19
C GLU A 23 -7.37 13.80 -0.32
N LYS A 24 -8.55 13.27 -0.67
CA LYS A 24 -9.79 13.55 0.07
C LYS A 24 -9.71 13.10 1.53
N THR A 25 -9.14 11.92 1.78
CA THR A 25 -8.99 11.43 3.16
C THR A 25 -7.94 12.22 3.92
N HIS A 26 -6.86 12.63 3.27
CA HIS A 26 -5.84 13.48 3.86
C HIS A 26 -6.44 14.82 4.30
N ASP A 27 -7.12 15.53 3.39
CA ASP A 27 -7.66 16.86 3.65
C ASP A 27 -8.69 16.82 4.79
N SER A 28 -9.61 15.86 4.76
CA SER A 28 -10.57 15.64 5.86
C SER A 28 -9.88 15.28 7.18
N ALA A 29 -8.79 14.51 7.14
CA ALA A 29 -8.04 14.16 8.34
C ALA A 29 -7.21 15.34 8.87
N VAL A 30 -6.74 16.24 8.01
CA VAL A 30 -6.10 17.50 8.41
C VAL A 30 -7.11 18.43 9.08
N GLU A 31 -8.33 18.56 8.52
CA GLU A 31 -9.41 19.32 9.15
C GLU A 31 -9.76 18.77 10.55
N THR A 32 -9.73 17.45 10.72
CA THR A 32 -10.13 16.79 11.96
C THR A 32 -9.02 16.76 13.02
N TYR A 33 -7.77 16.48 12.61
CA TYR A 33 -6.67 16.15 13.52
C TYR A 33 -5.51 17.15 13.46
N GLY A 34 -5.58 18.13 12.56
CA GLY A 34 -4.44 18.97 12.19
C GLY A 34 -3.48 18.27 11.22
N GLU A 35 -2.59 19.07 10.64
CA GLU A 35 -1.52 18.57 9.78
C GLU A 35 -0.54 17.69 10.58
N GLY A 36 -0.14 16.56 10.00
CA GLY A 36 0.84 15.68 10.60
C GLY A 36 0.60 14.20 10.34
N GLU A 37 1.38 13.36 11.02
CA GLU A 37 1.48 11.92 10.75
C GLU A 37 0.12 11.19 10.81
N ARG A 38 -0.79 11.65 11.67
CA ARG A 38 -2.13 11.06 11.81
C ARG A 38 -2.96 11.21 10.53
N ALA A 39 -2.91 12.37 9.88
CA ALA A 39 -3.59 12.60 8.61
C ALA A 39 -3.02 11.72 7.49
N HIS A 40 -1.69 11.63 7.40
CA HIS A 40 -1.03 10.73 6.45
C HIS A 40 -1.40 9.25 6.68
N ARG A 41 -1.41 8.78 7.93
CA ARG A 41 -1.79 7.40 8.27
C ARG A 41 -3.24 7.09 7.88
N ALA A 42 -4.18 8.01 8.16
CA ALA A 42 -5.57 7.87 7.78
C ALA A 42 -5.73 7.77 6.25
N ALA A 43 -5.06 8.66 5.51
CA ALA A 43 -5.08 8.66 4.06
C ALA A 43 -4.51 7.36 3.46
N PHE A 44 -3.40 6.84 3.99
CA PHE A 44 -2.88 5.54 3.57
C PHE A 44 -3.79 4.37 3.94
N ALA A 45 -4.49 4.41 5.08
CA ALA A 45 -5.45 3.38 5.45
C ALA A 45 -6.62 3.32 4.45
N ALA A 46 -7.14 4.48 4.02
CA ALA A 46 -8.18 4.55 3.00
C ALA A 46 -7.71 3.99 1.65
N VAL A 47 -6.47 4.27 1.24
CA VAL A 47 -5.89 3.66 0.04
C VAL A 47 -5.78 2.14 0.18
N LYS A 48 -5.17 1.64 1.26
CA LYS A 48 -5.00 0.19 1.51
C LYS A 48 -6.31 -0.58 1.58
N HIS A 49 -7.42 0.11 1.85
CA HIS A 49 -8.74 -0.51 1.90
C HIS A 49 -9.25 -0.98 0.53
N GLY A 50 -8.83 -0.33 -0.56
CA GLY A 50 -9.25 -0.66 -1.94
C GLY A 50 -8.11 -0.88 -2.93
N TYR A 51 -6.87 -0.61 -2.52
CA TYR A 51 -5.69 -0.73 -3.36
C TYR A 51 -4.59 -1.50 -2.63
N GLU A 52 -3.68 -2.08 -3.39
CA GLU A 52 -2.45 -2.68 -2.91
C GLU A 52 -1.26 -2.12 -3.66
N LYS A 53 -0.10 -2.13 -3.03
CA LYS A 53 1.13 -1.63 -3.63
C LYS A 53 1.71 -2.71 -4.55
N VAL A 54 1.93 -2.34 -5.81
CA VAL A 54 2.59 -3.17 -6.83
C VAL A 54 3.75 -2.36 -7.39
N GLY A 55 4.96 -2.74 -7.01
CA GLY A 55 6.18 -2.06 -7.38
C GLY A 55 6.26 -0.70 -6.71
N ASP A 56 6.23 0.35 -7.54
CA ASP A 56 6.41 1.74 -7.15
C ASP A 56 5.11 2.55 -7.18
N HIS A 57 3.96 1.91 -7.39
CA HIS A 57 2.62 2.51 -7.42
C HIS A 57 1.58 1.61 -6.74
N TRP A 58 0.32 2.04 -6.76
CA TRP A 58 -0.82 1.34 -6.16
C TRP A 58 -1.79 0.88 -7.23
N GLU A 59 -2.16 -0.39 -7.21
CA GLU A 59 -3.15 -1.00 -8.11
C GLU A 59 -4.45 -1.32 -7.33
N ALA A 60 -5.59 -1.32 -8.02
CA ALA A 60 -6.85 -1.70 -7.40
C ALA A 60 -6.84 -3.20 -7.08
N LYS A 61 -7.16 -3.55 -5.84
CA LYS A 61 -7.33 -4.96 -5.48
C LYS A 61 -8.76 -5.41 -5.76
N GLY A 62 -8.94 -6.69 -6.05
CA GLY A 62 -10.25 -7.27 -6.44
C GLY A 62 -11.33 -7.24 -5.35
N ARG A 63 -11.01 -6.81 -4.12
CA ARG A 63 -11.95 -6.74 -3.00
C ARG A 63 -11.64 -5.58 -2.07
N LYS A 64 -12.64 -5.08 -1.37
CA LYS A 64 -12.44 -4.08 -0.30
C LYS A 64 -12.19 -4.77 1.04
N GLY A 65 -11.40 -4.14 1.91
CA GLY A 65 -11.15 -4.62 3.27
C GLY A 65 -9.72 -4.40 3.74
N PRO A 66 -9.37 -4.84 4.96
CA PRO A 66 -8.02 -4.70 5.50
C PRO A 66 -7.00 -5.52 4.70
N SER A 67 -5.85 -4.93 4.40
CA SER A 67 -4.75 -5.59 3.66
C SER A 67 -3.96 -6.58 4.52
N ASP A 68 -3.87 -6.34 5.82
CA ASP A 68 -3.13 -7.17 6.76
C ASP A 68 -3.80 -7.17 8.14
N ARG A 69 -3.24 -7.93 9.09
CA ARG A 69 -3.79 -8.04 10.45
C ARG A 69 -3.73 -6.72 11.20
N GLN A 70 -2.74 -5.87 10.90
CA GLN A 70 -2.65 -4.55 11.52
C GLN A 70 -3.80 -3.66 11.06
N ALA A 71 -4.12 -3.67 9.76
CA ALA A 71 -5.27 -2.95 9.21
C ALA A 71 -6.61 -3.50 9.72
N ALA A 72 -6.69 -4.79 10.05
CA ALA A 72 -7.89 -5.41 10.63
C ALA A 72 -8.06 -5.11 12.13
N GLY A 73 -6.98 -4.84 12.85
CA GLY A 73 -7.01 -4.49 14.27
C GLY A 73 -7.27 -3.00 14.44
N GLY A 74 -8.49 -2.63 14.86
CA GLY A 74 -8.96 -1.24 14.99
C GLY A 74 -8.27 -0.36 16.04
N GLY A 75 -6.95 -0.26 16.07
CA GLY A 75 -6.25 0.72 16.89
C GLY A 75 -4.72 0.57 16.96
N PRO A 76 -4.00 1.64 17.30
CA PRO A 76 -2.54 1.67 17.39
C PRO A 76 -1.96 0.81 18.53
N ALA A 77 -2.78 0.37 19.49
CA ALA A 77 -2.38 -0.50 20.59
C ALA A 77 -2.07 -1.94 20.14
N ARG A 78 -2.65 -2.40 19.02
CA ARG A 78 -2.25 -3.67 18.41
C ARG A 78 -0.99 -3.45 17.60
N ARG A 79 0.06 -4.22 17.88
CA ARG A 79 1.32 -4.25 17.13
C ARG A 79 1.43 -5.56 16.36
N ALA A 80 0.70 -5.66 15.25
CA ALA A 80 0.90 -6.72 14.27
C ALA A 80 1.88 -6.23 13.18
N PRO A 81 2.67 -7.14 12.57
CA PRO A 81 3.47 -6.80 11.41
C PRO A 81 2.61 -6.23 10.28
N THR A 82 3.05 -5.12 9.68
CA THR A 82 2.45 -4.55 8.47
C THR A 82 3.10 -5.16 7.24
N ALA A 83 2.35 -5.32 6.15
CA ALA A 83 2.88 -5.87 4.90
C ALA A 83 3.27 -4.79 3.88
N GLY A 84 3.68 -3.60 4.31
CA GLY A 84 4.19 -2.55 3.39
C GLY A 84 3.21 -2.04 2.31
N GLY A 85 1.91 -2.34 2.43
CA GLY A 85 0.91 -2.05 1.40
C GLY A 85 0.53 -3.23 0.50
N VAL A 86 1.13 -4.40 0.70
CA VAL A 86 0.71 -5.68 0.09
C VAL A 86 -0.58 -6.16 0.75
N ASP A 87 -1.52 -6.73 -0.03
CA ASP A 87 -2.69 -7.44 0.53
C ASP A 87 -2.27 -8.83 1.02
N ALA A 88 -1.70 -8.91 2.22
CA ALA A 88 -1.34 -10.15 2.88
C ALA A 88 -2.55 -11.09 3.13
N ASN A 89 -3.76 -10.54 3.14
CA ASN A 89 -4.97 -11.34 3.24
C ASN A 89 -5.35 -11.99 1.89
N ALA A 90 -4.78 -11.58 0.74
CA ALA A 90 -5.18 -12.05 -0.59
C ALA A 90 -4.99 -13.56 -0.78
N THR A 91 -5.63 -14.15 -1.80
CA THR A 91 -5.43 -15.57 -2.11
C THR A 91 -3.97 -15.81 -2.52
N LYS A 92 -3.49 -17.07 -2.40
CA LYS A 92 -2.14 -17.41 -2.86
C LYS A 92 -1.99 -17.10 -4.36
N ASP A 93 -3.02 -17.39 -5.15
CA ASP A 93 -3.02 -17.15 -6.59
C ASP A 93 -2.86 -15.67 -6.93
N HIS A 94 -3.61 -14.80 -6.26
CA HIS A 94 -3.46 -13.36 -6.42
C HIS A 94 -2.04 -12.87 -6.07
N LEU A 95 -1.48 -13.37 -4.97
CA LEU A 95 -0.09 -13.06 -4.60
C LEU A 95 0.91 -13.61 -5.63
N MET A 96 0.65 -14.76 -6.25
CA MET A 96 1.49 -15.25 -7.33
C MET A 96 1.41 -14.36 -8.57
N GLU A 97 0.25 -13.80 -8.89
CA GLU A 97 0.09 -12.84 -10.00
C GLU A 97 0.83 -11.54 -9.74
N VAL A 98 0.70 -10.97 -8.53
CA VAL A 98 1.47 -9.77 -8.14
C VAL A 98 2.97 -10.05 -8.15
N ALA A 99 3.40 -11.19 -7.59
CA ALA A 99 4.81 -11.61 -7.63
C ALA A 99 5.32 -11.80 -9.07
N LYS A 100 4.46 -12.28 -9.99
CA LYS A 100 4.77 -12.39 -11.42
C LYS A 100 4.94 -11.00 -12.06
N LYS A 101 4.05 -10.04 -11.79
CA LYS A 101 4.17 -8.65 -12.27
C LYS A 101 5.48 -7.99 -11.83
N LEU A 102 5.97 -8.38 -10.65
CA LEU A 102 7.22 -7.85 -10.06
C LEU A 102 8.47 -8.69 -10.39
N ASP A 103 8.36 -9.66 -11.28
CA ASP A 103 9.44 -10.59 -11.66
C ASP A 103 10.16 -11.25 -10.47
N VAL A 104 9.38 -11.65 -9.45
CA VAL A 104 9.92 -12.36 -8.29
C VAL A 104 10.33 -13.78 -8.71
N ARG A 105 11.64 -14.03 -8.70
CA ARG A 105 12.21 -15.36 -8.99
C ARG A 105 11.83 -16.36 -7.91
N GLY A 106 11.53 -17.60 -8.31
CA GLY A 106 11.15 -18.68 -7.38
C GLY A 106 9.74 -18.60 -6.81
N ARG A 107 8.92 -17.60 -7.20
CA ARG A 107 7.53 -17.39 -6.73
C ARG A 107 6.64 -18.64 -6.71
N SER A 108 6.81 -19.56 -7.67
CA SER A 108 5.98 -20.78 -7.78
C SER A 108 6.22 -21.78 -6.64
N ARG A 109 7.40 -21.75 -6.00
CA ARG A 109 7.75 -22.62 -4.87
C ARG A 109 7.43 -21.98 -3.52
N MET A 110 7.08 -20.69 -3.50
CA MET A 110 6.84 -19.96 -2.27
C MET A 110 5.47 -20.27 -1.66
N THR A 111 5.43 -20.30 -0.35
CA THR A 111 4.22 -20.24 0.46
C THR A 111 3.62 -18.84 0.43
N LYS A 112 2.36 -18.70 0.88
CA LYS A 112 1.69 -17.39 0.94
C LYS A 112 2.47 -16.36 1.77
N PRO A 113 2.97 -16.66 2.99
CA PRO A 113 3.79 -15.72 3.76
C PRO A 113 5.11 -15.33 3.06
N GLU A 114 5.74 -16.26 2.36
CA GLU A 114 6.96 -15.99 1.59
C GLU A 114 6.68 -15.07 0.40
N LEU A 115 5.58 -15.28 -0.32
CA LEU A 115 5.14 -14.39 -1.39
C LEU A 115 4.92 -12.97 -0.88
N VAL A 116 4.23 -12.79 0.25
CA VAL A 116 4.01 -11.46 0.85
C VAL A 116 5.34 -10.75 1.13
N LYS A 117 6.27 -11.43 1.78
CA LYS A 117 7.60 -10.87 2.09
C LYS A 117 8.40 -10.56 0.82
N ALA A 118 8.34 -11.43 -0.18
CA ALA A 118 9.06 -11.24 -1.44
C ALA A 118 8.50 -10.06 -2.25
N ILE A 119 7.17 -9.91 -2.28
CA ILE A 119 6.49 -8.76 -2.91
C ILE A 119 6.84 -7.47 -2.16
N GLU A 120 6.78 -7.47 -0.82
CA GLU A 120 7.14 -6.30 -0.02
C GLU A 120 8.57 -5.83 -0.33
N LYS A 121 9.53 -6.76 -0.36
CA LYS A 121 10.91 -6.47 -0.75
C LYS A 121 11.02 -5.92 -2.18
N ALA A 122 10.30 -6.50 -3.13
CA ALA A 122 10.29 -6.04 -4.52
C ALA A 122 9.69 -4.63 -4.65
N ASN A 123 8.61 -4.35 -3.94
CA ASN A 123 7.98 -3.03 -3.88
C ASN A 123 8.93 -1.96 -3.33
N ASP A 124 9.65 -2.28 -2.25
CA ASP A 124 10.61 -1.35 -1.65
C ASP A 124 11.78 -1.06 -2.58
N ASN A 125 12.27 -2.08 -3.29
CA ASN A 125 13.30 -1.91 -4.31
C ASN A 125 12.82 -1.06 -5.49
N ALA A 126 11.63 -1.31 -6.01
CA ALA A 126 11.03 -0.53 -7.08
C ALA A 126 10.82 0.94 -6.66
N THR A 127 10.30 1.15 -5.44
CA THR A 127 10.10 2.50 -4.88
C THR A 127 11.42 3.24 -4.71
N ARG A 128 12.48 2.56 -4.23
CA ARG A 128 13.82 3.14 -4.10
C ARG A 128 14.39 3.53 -5.45
N LYS A 129 14.30 2.66 -6.45
CA LYS A 129 14.76 2.92 -7.82
C LYS A 129 14.02 4.12 -8.44
N ALA A 130 12.69 4.18 -8.28
CA ALA A 130 11.88 5.29 -8.78
C ALA A 130 12.16 6.64 -8.08
N ARG A 131 12.80 6.63 -6.89
CA ARG A 131 13.23 7.85 -6.18
C ARG A 131 14.68 8.23 -6.49
N GLY A 132 15.55 7.25 -6.72
CA GLY A 132 16.98 7.44 -6.98
C GLY A 132 17.35 7.64 -8.44
N GLY A 133 16.40 7.55 -9.37
CA GLY A 133 16.63 7.80 -10.80
C GLY A 133 16.67 9.28 -11.20
N ARG A 134 17.27 10.14 -10.37
CA ARG A 134 17.61 11.53 -10.72
C ARG A 134 19.09 11.62 -11.09
#